data_AF-A0AAE5CNG9-F1
#
_entry.id   AF-A0AAE5CNG9-F1
#
_cell.length_a   1.000
_cell.length_b   1.000
_cell.length_c   1.000
_cell.angle_alpha   90.00
_cell.angle_beta   90.00
_cell.angle_gamma   90.00
#
_symmetry.space_group_name_H-M   'P 1'
#
loop_
_entity.id
_entity.type
_entity.pdbx_description
1 polymer ?
#
loop_
_entity_poly.entity_id
_entity_poly.type
_entity_poly.pdbx_seq_one_letter_code
_entity_poly.pdbx_strand_id
1 'polypeptide(L)'
;MAERTAIQDTDSPDLDRQFLEFCRSGRLAGAKGNLEAARFLKEALEREGYTAHTLVDRGFALLPAVLGVGFLALAVAHFLTTRRFPFVILSSLMLAPMLKSAKSMRDGTPLAVFGVRPAAGESEAPTVILGAHFDSVSLLLIQGSFLAASLYAVVFMVGVFEVACLVSPLLAVLISAVTGFFLYGNASPGADDNASGVFAVLECARRLKSASNVNVVPVFFNYEEEGLFGSFAFTRRFVGKRGRGIPGVNIDPSKCFMINFDCVGRGKKIYISGDKGLAKMILDTSAARELGVSLTSSYPSDHLFFGKPWKALSFARADRCWMVNLSWIHSRADVPEKVTLNYIREVAFIVVEFVRSIGI
;
A
#
# COMPACT_ATOMS: atom_id res chain seq x y z
N MET A 1 -19.14 3.01 36.69
CA MET A 1 -19.63 2.70 35.33
C MET A 1 -19.49 3.97 34.52
N ALA A 2 -18.34 4.16 33.88
CA ALA A 2 -18.07 5.34 33.10
C ALA A 2 -18.64 5.16 31.69
N GLU A 3 -19.46 6.13 31.31
CA GLU A 3 -20.08 6.35 30.02
C GLU A 3 -19.06 6.10 28.90
N ARG A 4 -19.37 5.17 27.99
CA ARG A 4 -18.70 5.10 26.68
C ARG A 4 -18.89 6.47 26.05
N THR A 5 -17.81 7.24 25.92
CA THR A 5 -17.78 8.43 25.09
C THR A 5 -18.07 7.95 23.67
N ALA A 6 -19.35 7.97 23.30
CA ALA A 6 -19.79 7.61 21.98
C ALA A 6 -19.01 8.50 21.00
N ILE A 7 -18.15 7.88 20.21
CA ILE A 7 -17.72 8.43 18.93
C ILE A 7 -19.04 8.71 18.22
N GLN A 8 -19.52 9.96 18.28
CA GLN A 8 -20.81 10.31 17.71
C GLN A 8 -20.76 9.95 16.24
N ASP A 9 -21.59 8.97 15.88
CA ASP A 9 -22.02 8.69 14.52
C ASP A 9 -22.63 9.97 13.96
N THR A 10 -21.80 10.81 13.34
CA THR A 10 -22.22 11.41 12.09
C THR A 10 -21.89 10.38 11.01
N ASP A 11 -22.62 9.26 11.03
CA ASP A 11 -22.78 8.44 9.86
C ASP A 11 -23.27 9.39 8.77
N SER A 12 -22.34 9.78 7.91
CA SER A 12 -22.71 10.27 6.61
C SER A 12 -23.11 9.01 5.84
N PRO A 13 -24.39 8.75 5.54
CA PRO A 13 -24.80 7.65 4.65
C PRO A 13 -24.07 7.65 3.29
N ASP A 14 -23.29 8.71 3.01
CA ASP A 14 -22.35 8.83 1.91
C ASP A 14 -21.09 7.95 2.05
N LEU A 15 -20.55 7.68 3.25
CA LEU A 15 -19.29 6.94 3.41
C LEU A 15 -19.43 5.47 3.00
N ASP A 16 -20.47 4.80 3.51
CA ASP A 16 -20.77 3.40 3.19
C ASP A 16 -21.01 3.23 1.70
N ARG A 17 -21.78 4.16 1.10
CA ARG A 17 -22.02 4.18 -0.34
C ARG A 17 -20.74 4.40 -1.14
N GLN A 18 -19.91 5.35 -0.74
CA GLN A 18 -18.62 5.61 -1.40
C GLN A 18 -17.69 4.42 -1.28
N PHE A 19 -17.65 3.75 -0.12
CA PHE A 19 -16.84 2.55 0.09
C PHE A 19 -17.27 1.41 -0.83
N LEU A 20 -18.58 1.15 -0.91
CA LEU A 20 -19.13 0.14 -1.81
C LEU A 20 -18.84 0.45 -3.28
N GLU A 21 -19.01 1.70 -3.72
CA GLU A 21 -18.72 2.08 -5.11
C GLU A 21 -17.22 1.97 -5.41
N PHE A 22 -16.35 2.37 -4.48
CA PHE A 22 -14.90 2.23 -4.63
C PHE A 22 -14.45 0.75 -4.74
N CYS A 23 -15.17 -0.16 -4.09
CA CYS A 23 -14.95 -1.60 -4.14
C CYS A 23 -15.68 -2.31 -5.28
N ARG A 24 -16.47 -1.59 -6.10
CA ARG A 24 -17.33 -2.22 -7.12
C ARG A 24 -16.57 -2.99 -8.20
N SER A 25 -15.32 -2.62 -8.46
CA SER A 25 -14.47 -3.27 -9.44
C SER A 25 -13.05 -3.45 -8.91
N GLY A 26 -12.34 -4.45 -9.45
CA GLY A 26 -10.93 -4.62 -9.15
C GLY A 26 -10.08 -3.46 -9.67
N ARG A 27 -9.06 -3.12 -8.88
CA ARG A 27 -8.18 -1.96 -9.09
C ARG A 27 -6.74 -2.36 -9.39
N LEU A 28 -6.51 -3.45 -10.12
CA LEU A 28 -5.18 -3.81 -10.62
C LEU A 28 -4.58 -2.64 -11.40
N ALA A 29 -3.31 -2.31 -11.14
CA ALA A 29 -2.68 -1.12 -11.68
C ALA A 29 -2.81 -1.03 -13.22
N GLY A 30 -3.36 0.08 -13.72
CA GLY A 30 -3.62 0.31 -15.14
C GLY A 30 -4.93 -0.26 -15.68
N ALA A 31 -5.66 -1.06 -14.92
CA ALA A 31 -7.01 -1.47 -15.27
C ALA A 31 -7.99 -0.29 -15.18
N LYS A 32 -9.14 -0.42 -15.84
CA LYS A 32 -10.19 0.63 -15.83
C LYS A 32 -10.61 1.03 -14.40
N GLY A 33 -10.83 0.06 -13.52
CA GLY A 33 -11.20 0.30 -12.12
C GLY A 33 -10.12 1.05 -11.33
N ASN A 34 -8.84 0.80 -11.62
CA ASN A 34 -7.72 1.53 -11.01
C ASN A 34 -7.69 3.00 -11.45
N LEU A 35 -7.92 3.29 -12.73
CA LEU A 35 -8.00 4.66 -13.25
C LEU A 35 -9.25 5.41 -12.77
N GLU A 36 -10.35 4.69 -12.54
CA GLU A 36 -11.56 5.21 -11.89
C GLU A 36 -11.30 5.55 -10.42
N ALA A 37 -10.64 4.66 -9.68
CA ALA A 37 -10.24 4.90 -8.30
C ALA A 37 -9.31 6.12 -8.17
N ALA A 38 -8.32 6.27 -9.05
CA ALA A 38 -7.44 7.44 -9.04
C ALA A 38 -8.21 8.77 -9.24
N ARG A 39 -9.22 8.78 -10.11
CA ARG A 39 -10.10 9.95 -10.33
C ARG A 39 -10.97 10.23 -9.10
N PHE A 40 -11.61 9.19 -8.57
CA PHE A 40 -12.40 9.28 -7.33
C PHE A 40 -11.59 9.88 -6.18
N LEU A 41 -10.35 9.44 -5.98
CA LEU A 41 -9.49 9.92 -4.90
C LEU A 41 -9.11 11.40 -5.07
N LYS A 42 -8.85 11.83 -6.31
CA LYS A 42 -8.59 13.23 -6.61
C LYS A 42 -9.80 14.10 -6.25
N GLU A 43 -10.99 13.70 -6.68
CA GLU A 43 -12.25 14.40 -6.37
C GLU A 43 -12.57 14.38 -4.87
N ALA A 44 -12.31 13.28 -4.17
CA ALA A 44 -12.49 13.17 -2.72
C ALA A 44 -11.56 14.15 -1.96
N LEU A 45 -10.31 14.28 -2.38
CA LEU A 45 -9.37 15.25 -1.80
C LEU A 45 -9.80 16.70 -2.05
N GLU A 46 -10.22 17.02 -3.27
CA GLU A 46 -10.70 18.36 -3.63
C GLU A 46 -11.96 18.75 -2.82
N ARG A 47 -12.88 17.81 -2.60
CA ARG A 47 -14.07 18.01 -1.74
C ARG A 47 -13.70 18.37 -0.30
N GLU A 48 -12.59 17.84 0.21
CA GLU A 48 -12.08 18.13 1.56
C GLU A 48 -11.14 19.38 1.60
N GLY A 49 -11.06 20.13 0.50
CA GLY A 49 -10.31 21.39 0.41
C GLY A 49 -8.80 21.22 0.23
N TYR A 50 -8.35 20.06 -0.25
CA TYR A 50 -6.95 19.85 -0.62
C TYR A 50 -6.70 20.24 -2.08
N THR A 51 -5.51 20.79 -2.36
CA THR A 51 -5.02 20.84 -3.75
C THR A 51 -4.58 19.44 -4.15
N ALA A 52 -5.35 18.78 -5.02
CA ALA A 52 -5.07 17.41 -5.41
C ALA A 52 -4.11 17.32 -6.61
N HIS A 53 -3.18 16.39 -6.53
CA HIS A 53 -2.14 16.13 -7.52
C HIS A 53 -2.11 14.65 -7.90
N THR A 54 -1.64 14.38 -9.11
CA THR A 54 -1.40 13.03 -9.61
C THR A 54 0.07 12.92 -9.99
N LEU A 55 0.78 11.95 -9.41
CA LEU A 55 2.15 11.63 -9.79
C LEU A 55 2.11 10.69 -10.99
N VAL A 56 2.48 11.20 -12.16
CA VAL A 56 2.74 10.41 -13.36
C VAL A 56 4.20 10.58 -13.75
N ASP A 57 4.93 9.47 -13.90
CA ASP A 57 6.30 9.45 -14.41
C ASP A 57 6.45 8.30 -15.41
N ARG A 58 6.29 8.60 -16.71
CA ARG A 58 6.43 7.62 -17.79
C ARG A 58 7.86 7.06 -17.88
N GLY A 59 8.86 7.82 -17.43
CA GLY A 59 10.25 7.37 -17.38
C GLY A 59 10.48 6.32 -16.31
N PHE A 60 9.64 6.28 -15.26
CA PHE A 60 9.70 5.28 -14.21
C PHE A 60 9.47 3.86 -14.74
N ALA A 61 8.75 3.70 -15.86
CA ALA A 61 8.55 2.43 -16.57
C ALA A 61 9.87 1.69 -16.90
N LEU A 62 10.98 2.41 -17.04
CA LEU A 62 12.29 1.79 -17.29
C LEU A 62 12.72 0.87 -16.14
N LEU A 63 12.37 1.19 -14.89
CA LEU A 63 12.78 0.42 -13.73
C LEU A 63 12.23 -1.02 -13.77
N PRO A 64 10.90 -1.26 -13.78
CA PRO A 64 10.38 -2.62 -13.86
C PRO A 64 10.80 -3.33 -15.15
N ALA A 65 10.87 -2.64 -16.30
CA ALA A 65 11.35 -3.24 -17.54
C ALA A 65 12.80 -3.75 -17.44
N VAL A 66 13.70 -2.94 -16.88
CA VAL A 66 15.11 -3.32 -16.68
C VAL A 66 15.24 -4.42 -15.64
N LEU A 67 14.44 -4.41 -14.56
CA LEU A 67 14.43 -5.50 -13.59
C LEU A 67 14.02 -6.82 -14.28
N GLY A 68 12.90 -6.84 -15.00
CA GLY A 68 12.43 -8.05 -15.70
C GLY A 68 13.43 -8.58 -16.73
N VAL A 69 13.85 -7.73 -17.69
CA VAL A 69 14.77 -8.13 -18.78
C VAL A 69 16.17 -8.40 -18.26
N GLY A 70 16.67 -7.56 -17.34
CA GLY A 70 18.00 -7.66 -16.76
C GLY A 70 18.18 -8.92 -15.93
N PHE A 71 17.22 -9.27 -15.07
CA PHE A 71 17.27 -10.53 -14.33
C PHE A 71 17.23 -11.74 -15.25
N LEU A 72 16.41 -11.72 -16.31
CA LEU A 72 16.41 -12.80 -17.30
C LEU A 72 17.76 -12.91 -18.03
N ALA A 73 18.36 -11.79 -18.44
CA ALA A 73 19.67 -11.80 -19.08
C ALA A 73 20.76 -12.38 -18.17
N LEU A 74 20.78 -11.99 -16.90
CA LEU A 74 21.68 -12.55 -15.88
C LEU A 74 21.42 -14.04 -15.66
N ALA A 75 20.16 -14.46 -15.60
CA ALA A 75 19.79 -15.86 -15.46
C ALA A 75 20.24 -16.71 -16.66
N VAL A 76 20.11 -16.18 -17.89
CA VAL A 76 20.60 -16.84 -19.10
C VAL A 76 22.13 -16.94 -19.09
N ALA A 77 22.84 -15.88 -18.72
CA ALA A 77 24.30 -15.91 -18.60
C ALA A 77 24.76 -16.94 -17.54
N HIS A 78 24.08 -17.00 -16.40
CA HIS A 78 24.30 -18.02 -15.38
C HIS A 78 24.02 -19.44 -15.90
N PHE A 79 22.95 -19.62 -16.68
CA PHE A 79 22.65 -20.90 -17.30
C PHE A 79 23.72 -21.33 -18.32
N LEU A 80 24.20 -20.42 -19.16
CA LEU A 80 25.24 -20.73 -20.15
C LEU A 80 26.55 -21.19 -19.51
N THR A 81 26.86 -20.70 -18.30
CA THR A 81 28.08 -21.04 -17.55
C THR A 81 27.93 -22.28 -16.68
N THR A 82 26.80 -22.44 -15.98
CA THR A 82 26.60 -23.50 -14.98
C THR A 82 25.72 -24.65 -15.43
N ARG A 83 24.99 -24.47 -16.54
CA ARG A 83 23.91 -25.35 -17.01
C ARG A 83 22.78 -25.54 -15.98
N ARG A 84 22.68 -24.65 -14.99
CA ARG A 84 21.59 -24.64 -14.01
C ARG A 84 20.46 -23.71 -14.46
N PHE A 85 19.25 -24.24 -14.47
CA PHE A 85 18.03 -23.55 -14.90
C PHE A 85 17.15 -22.87 -13.82
N PRO A 86 17.35 -23.03 -12.48
CA PRO A 86 16.44 -22.43 -11.49
C PRO A 86 16.26 -20.92 -11.63
N PHE A 87 17.33 -20.19 -11.93
CA PHE A 87 17.25 -18.75 -12.13
C PHE A 87 16.49 -18.37 -13.41
N VAL A 88 16.62 -19.15 -14.49
CA VAL A 88 15.89 -18.90 -15.74
C VAL A 88 14.39 -19.08 -15.53
N ILE A 89 14.01 -20.13 -14.79
CA ILE A 89 12.63 -20.41 -14.39
C ILE A 89 12.05 -19.25 -13.58
N LEU A 90 12.74 -18.83 -12.52
CA LEU A 90 12.30 -17.72 -11.66
C LEU A 90 12.19 -16.40 -12.44
N SER A 91 13.19 -16.07 -13.26
CA SER A 91 13.15 -14.86 -14.08
C SER A 91 12.04 -14.90 -15.13
N SER A 92 11.71 -16.07 -15.68
CA SER A 92 10.62 -16.23 -16.65
C SER A 92 9.25 -16.00 -16.01
N LEU A 93 9.07 -16.41 -14.74
CA LEU A 93 7.86 -16.15 -13.96
C LEU A 93 7.64 -14.65 -13.74
N MET A 94 8.70 -13.89 -13.46
CA MET A 94 8.61 -12.45 -13.13
C MET A 94 8.65 -11.52 -14.34
N LEU A 95 9.07 -12.00 -15.51
CA LEU A 95 9.23 -11.15 -16.70
C LEU A 95 7.92 -10.48 -17.12
N ALA A 96 6.86 -11.26 -17.32
CA ALA A 96 5.60 -10.74 -17.84
C ALA A 96 4.92 -9.75 -16.88
N PRO A 97 4.83 -9.99 -15.56
CA PRO A 97 4.36 -8.99 -14.59
C PRO A 97 5.13 -7.67 -14.70
N MET A 98 6.46 -7.72 -14.69
CA MET A 98 7.30 -6.52 -14.78
C MET A 98 7.08 -5.74 -16.07
N LEU A 99 6.96 -6.42 -17.21
CA LEU A 99 6.68 -5.77 -18.49
C LEU A 99 5.27 -5.17 -18.56
N LYS A 100 4.28 -5.78 -17.91
CA LYS A 100 2.92 -5.24 -17.81
C LYS A 100 2.88 -3.96 -16.98
N SER A 101 3.50 -3.94 -15.80
CA SER A 101 3.62 -2.73 -14.98
C SER A 101 4.38 -1.63 -15.73
N ALA A 102 5.50 -1.97 -16.39
CA ALA A 102 6.26 -1.04 -17.21
C ALA A 102 5.42 -0.44 -18.35
N LYS A 103 4.67 -1.26 -19.07
CA LYS A 103 3.78 -0.80 -20.14
C LYS A 103 2.73 0.16 -19.59
N SER A 104 2.05 -0.21 -18.50
CA SER A 104 1.01 0.61 -17.88
C SER A 104 1.55 1.97 -17.39
N MET A 105 2.72 2.00 -16.75
CA MET A 105 3.39 3.26 -16.36
C MET A 105 3.75 4.12 -17.58
N ARG A 106 4.23 3.51 -18.67
CA ARG A 106 4.53 4.22 -19.93
C ARG A 106 3.28 4.81 -20.56
N ASP A 107 2.15 4.10 -20.48
CA ASP A 107 0.84 4.54 -20.97
C ASP A 107 0.27 5.69 -20.11
N GLY A 108 0.87 5.97 -18.94
CA GLY A 108 0.56 7.13 -18.11
C GLY A 108 -0.30 6.83 -16.88
N THR A 109 -0.43 5.55 -16.50
CA THR A 109 -1.08 5.17 -15.25
C THR A 109 -0.41 5.88 -14.07
N PRO A 110 -1.18 6.51 -13.16
CA PRO A 110 -0.64 7.19 -11.98
C PRO A 110 0.21 6.26 -11.10
N LEU A 111 1.30 6.79 -10.55
CA LEU A 111 2.09 6.14 -9.50
C LEU A 111 1.58 6.50 -8.10
N ALA A 112 0.95 7.67 -7.96
CA ALA A 112 0.26 8.08 -6.74
C ALA A 112 -0.76 9.19 -7.03
N VAL A 113 -1.75 9.33 -6.15
CA VAL A 113 -2.64 10.50 -6.04
C VAL A 113 -2.41 11.10 -4.67
N PHE A 114 -2.22 12.41 -4.55
CA PHE A 114 -1.97 13.03 -3.24
C PHE A 114 -2.58 14.42 -3.13
N GLY A 115 -2.94 14.80 -1.92
CA GLY A 115 -3.48 16.11 -1.59
C GLY A 115 -2.44 16.93 -0.84
N VAL A 116 -2.44 18.24 -1.07
CA VAL A 116 -1.67 19.18 -0.28
C VAL A 116 -2.58 20.20 0.35
N ARG A 117 -2.49 20.34 1.67
CA ARG A 117 -2.99 21.50 2.40
C ARG A 117 -1.88 21.99 3.35
N PRO A 118 -1.21 23.11 3.03
CA PRO A 118 -0.20 23.67 3.92
C PRO A 118 -0.83 24.21 5.20
N ALA A 119 -0.07 24.18 6.29
CA ALA A 119 -0.38 24.90 7.53
C ALA A 119 -0.48 26.41 7.26
N ALA A 120 -1.23 27.12 8.11
CA ALA A 120 -1.33 28.58 8.00
C ALA A 120 -0.07 29.24 8.57
N GLY A 121 0.63 30.07 7.79
CA GLY A 121 1.85 30.80 8.20
C GLY A 121 3.11 30.40 7.43
N GLU A 122 4.22 31.13 7.63
CA GLU A 122 5.37 31.08 6.71
C GLU A 122 6.42 29.96 6.94
N SER A 123 6.62 29.32 8.10
CA SER A 123 7.52 28.13 8.18
C SER A 123 7.58 27.43 9.55
N GLU A 124 7.91 26.11 9.54
CA GLU A 124 8.24 25.15 10.63
C GLU A 124 7.16 24.21 11.20
N ALA A 125 5.94 24.20 10.66
CA ALA A 125 4.92 23.23 11.08
C ALA A 125 5.39 21.77 10.82
N PRO A 126 5.16 20.83 11.76
CA PRO A 126 5.40 19.42 11.51
C PRO A 126 4.59 18.94 10.30
N THR A 127 5.10 17.92 9.62
CA THR A 127 4.46 17.36 8.42
C THR A 127 4.04 15.92 8.66
N VAL A 128 2.79 15.62 8.36
CA VAL A 128 2.25 14.25 8.45
C VAL A 128 1.81 13.80 7.07
N ILE A 129 2.45 12.74 6.58
CA ILE A 129 2.09 12.04 5.36
C ILE A 129 1.20 10.87 5.77
N LEU A 130 -0.05 10.87 5.30
CA LEU A 130 -1.03 9.81 5.56
C LEU A 130 -1.11 8.93 4.31
N GLY A 131 -0.64 7.69 4.40
CA GLY A 131 -0.48 6.79 3.26
C GLY A 131 -1.43 5.60 3.25
N ALA A 132 -1.87 5.21 2.05
CA ALA A 132 -2.45 3.90 1.78
C ALA A 132 -2.25 3.59 0.29
N HIS A 133 -2.23 2.33 -0.12
CA HIS A 133 -2.29 2.02 -1.55
C HIS A 133 -3.74 1.83 -2.01
N PHE A 134 -4.01 2.15 -3.28
CA PHE A 134 -5.35 2.04 -3.85
C PHE A 134 -5.48 0.97 -4.92
N ASP A 135 -4.38 0.37 -5.39
CA ASP A 135 -4.46 -0.85 -6.18
C ASP A 135 -4.91 -2.05 -5.36
N SER A 136 -5.31 -3.09 -6.08
CA SER A 136 -5.71 -4.38 -5.53
C SER A 136 -5.36 -5.46 -6.52
N VAL A 137 -4.91 -6.62 -6.04
CA VAL A 137 -4.63 -7.77 -6.90
C VAL A 137 -5.45 -9.00 -6.50
N SER A 138 -5.70 -9.88 -7.46
CA SER A 138 -6.05 -11.27 -7.17
C SER A 138 -4.96 -12.18 -7.71
N LEU A 139 -4.27 -12.91 -6.84
CA LEU A 139 -3.19 -13.82 -7.24
C LEU A 139 -3.73 -15.16 -7.73
N LEU A 140 -3.21 -15.61 -8.86
CA LEU A 140 -3.45 -16.95 -9.40
C LEU A 140 -2.53 -17.93 -8.65
N LEU A 141 -3.10 -18.86 -7.88
CA LEU A 141 -2.44 -19.94 -7.10
C LEU A 141 -1.84 -19.55 -5.74
N ILE A 142 -1.52 -18.28 -5.51
CA ILE A 142 -0.92 -17.81 -4.25
C ILE A 142 -1.98 -17.06 -3.44
N GLN A 143 -2.82 -17.80 -2.73
CA GLN A 143 -3.88 -17.22 -1.88
C GLN A 143 -3.74 -17.72 -0.44
N GLY A 144 -4.40 -17.02 0.48
CA GLY A 144 -4.34 -17.32 1.90
C GLY A 144 -3.46 -16.34 2.65
N SER A 145 -3.16 -16.67 3.91
CA SER A 145 -2.30 -15.81 4.74
C SER A 145 -0.90 -15.72 4.15
N PHE A 146 -0.12 -14.72 4.56
CA PHE A 146 1.27 -14.56 4.10
C PHE A 146 2.07 -15.87 4.18
N LEU A 147 1.94 -16.63 5.29
CA LEU A 147 2.62 -17.91 5.44
C LEU A 147 2.10 -18.99 4.48
N ALA A 148 0.78 -19.09 4.27
CA ALA A 148 0.19 -20.04 3.34
C ALA A 148 0.58 -19.72 1.89
N ALA A 149 0.46 -18.44 1.49
CA ALA A 149 0.92 -17.92 0.21
C ALA A 149 2.40 -18.24 -0.03
N SER A 150 3.26 -17.99 0.96
CA SER A 150 4.70 -18.32 0.89
C SER A 150 4.93 -19.83 0.70
N LEU A 151 4.18 -20.67 1.41
CA LEU A 151 4.26 -22.12 1.25
C LEU A 151 3.81 -22.57 -0.14
N TYR A 152 2.71 -22.02 -0.66
CA TYR A 152 2.24 -22.30 -2.02
C TYR A 152 3.29 -21.90 -3.06
N ALA A 153 3.92 -20.74 -2.90
CA ALA A 153 5.00 -20.30 -3.77
C ALA A 153 6.18 -21.29 -3.74
N VAL A 154 6.59 -21.76 -2.55
CA VAL A 154 7.67 -22.77 -2.43
C VAL A 154 7.27 -24.08 -3.10
N VAL A 155 6.07 -24.60 -2.84
CA VAL A 155 5.58 -25.86 -3.45
C VAL A 155 5.50 -25.74 -4.97
N PHE A 156 5.01 -24.61 -5.47
CA PHE A 156 4.99 -24.31 -6.91
C PHE A 156 6.41 -24.32 -7.48
N MET A 157 7.36 -23.63 -6.84
CA MET A 157 8.74 -23.58 -7.30
C MET A 157 9.42 -24.95 -7.28
N VAL A 158 9.17 -25.78 -6.27
CA VAL A 158 9.64 -27.17 -6.22
C VAL A 158 9.02 -27.98 -7.35
N GLY A 159 7.70 -27.90 -7.57
CA GLY A 159 7.03 -28.61 -8.65
C GLY A 159 7.57 -28.24 -10.04
N VAL A 160 7.79 -26.95 -10.29
CA VAL A 160 8.38 -26.47 -11.55
C VAL A 160 9.84 -26.95 -11.69
N PHE A 161 10.59 -27.00 -10.60
CA PHE A 161 11.94 -27.56 -10.59
C PHE A 161 11.95 -29.06 -10.90
N GLU A 162 11.03 -29.85 -10.33
CA GLU A 162 10.87 -31.27 -10.64
C GLU A 162 10.52 -31.49 -12.11
N VAL A 163 9.62 -30.69 -12.69
CA VAL A 163 9.32 -30.73 -14.15
C VAL A 163 10.58 -30.48 -14.98
N ALA A 164 11.44 -29.56 -14.55
CA ALA A 164 12.67 -29.27 -15.26
C ALA A 164 13.70 -30.42 -15.17
N CYS A 165 13.78 -31.11 -14.03
CA CYS A 165 14.67 -32.27 -13.84
C CYS A 165 14.17 -33.53 -14.57
N LEU A 166 12.86 -33.81 -14.51
CA LEU A 166 12.28 -35.08 -14.94
C LEU A 166 11.77 -35.07 -16.39
N VAL A 167 11.31 -33.93 -16.89
CA VAL A 167 10.64 -33.83 -18.19
C VAL A 167 11.44 -32.97 -19.16
N SER A 168 11.53 -31.67 -18.89
CA SER A 168 12.25 -30.74 -19.76
C SER A 168 12.44 -29.37 -19.10
N PRO A 169 13.66 -28.84 -19.05
CA PRO A 169 13.91 -27.46 -18.62
C PRO A 169 13.16 -26.42 -19.47
N LEU A 170 13.02 -26.68 -20.78
CA LEU A 170 12.28 -25.78 -21.67
C LEU A 170 10.79 -25.74 -21.32
N LEU A 171 10.20 -26.90 -21.03
CA LEU A 171 8.80 -26.97 -20.61
C LEU A 171 8.56 -26.22 -19.29
N ALA A 172 9.46 -26.37 -18.31
CA ALA A 172 9.38 -25.65 -17.04
C ALA A 172 9.48 -24.13 -17.21
N VAL A 173 10.35 -23.66 -18.11
CA VAL A 173 10.45 -22.23 -18.49
C VAL A 173 9.15 -21.74 -19.14
N LEU A 174 8.56 -22.51 -20.06
CA LEU A 174 7.28 -22.17 -20.70
C LEU A 174 6.13 -22.10 -19.69
N ILE A 175 6.02 -23.09 -18.80
CA ILE A 175 5.01 -23.10 -17.72
C ILE A 175 5.17 -21.86 -16.83
N SER A 176 6.41 -21.51 -16.48
CA SER A 176 6.70 -20.33 -15.66
C SER A 176 6.32 -19.04 -16.37
N ALA A 177 6.67 -18.89 -17.65
CA ALA A 177 6.33 -17.71 -18.43
C ALA A 177 4.81 -17.52 -18.58
N VAL A 178 4.07 -18.61 -18.87
CA VAL A 178 2.60 -18.60 -18.95
C VAL A 178 2.00 -18.27 -17.58
N THR A 179 2.47 -18.89 -16.51
CA THR A 179 2.00 -18.62 -15.14
C THR A 179 2.25 -17.16 -14.77
N GLY A 180 3.44 -16.64 -15.05
CA GLY A 180 3.81 -15.25 -14.83
C GLY A 180 2.90 -14.28 -15.55
N PHE A 181 2.52 -14.59 -16.79
CA PHE A 181 1.59 -13.75 -17.54
C PHE A 181 0.22 -13.62 -16.83
N PHE A 182 -0.26 -14.65 -16.13
CA PHE A 182 -1.54 -14.62 -15.43
C PHE A 182 -1.42 -14.42 -13.91
N LEU A 183 -0.21 -14.15 -13.39
CA LEU A 183 0.05 -14.09 -11.95
C LEU A 183 -0.82 -13.05 -11.24
N TYR A 184 -0.84 -11.82 -11.77
CA TYR A 184 -1.66 -10.72 -11.26
C TYR A 184 -2.98 -10.64 -12.02
N GLY A 185 -4.08 -10.91 -11.32
CA GLY A 185 -5.44 -10.79 -11.81
C GLY A 185 -6.16 -9.57 -11.24
N ASN A 186 -7.23 -9.13 -11.92
CA ASN A 186 -8.04 -7.97 -11.54
C ASN A 186 -9.40 -8.35 -10.93
N ALA A 187 -9.48 -9.50 -10.26
CA ALA A 187 -10.76 -10.03 -9.75
C ALA A 187 -11.02 -9.74 -8.27
N SER A 188 -10.03 -9.20 -7.56
CA SER A 188 -10.19 -8.79 -6.16
C SER A 188 -10.81 -7.39 -6.10
N PRO A 189 -11.91 -7.18 -5.36
CA PRO A 189 -12.37 -5.85 -4.98
C PRO A 189 -11.39 -5.07 -4.10
N GLY A 190 -10.49 -5.77 -3.40
CA GLY A 190 -9.52 -5.17 -2.49
C GLY A 190 -10.16 -4.34 -1.38
N ALA A 191 -11.21 -4.87 -0.73
CA ALA A 191 -11.99 -4.14 0.23
C ALA A 191 -11.22 -3.86 1.53
N ASP A 192 -10.59 -4.88 2.11
CA ASP A 192 -9.68 -4.69 3.24
C ASP A 192 -8.29 -4.31 2.75
N ASP A 193 -7.86 -4.89 1.62
CA ASP A 193 -6.56 -4.72 0.96
C ASP A 193 -6.67 -4.03 -0.41
N ASN A 194 -6.67 -2.69 -0.48
CA ASN A 194 -6.54 -1.77 0.65
C ASN A 194 -7.50 -0.58 0.61
N ALA A 195 -8.75 -0.81 0.19
CA ALA A 195 -9.79 0.22 0.32
C ALA A 195 -10.00 0.65 1.78
N SER A 196 -9.78 -0.25 2.75
CA SER A 196 -9.88 0.09 4.18
C SER A 196 -8.86 1.16 4.59
N GLY A 197 -7.60 1.05 4.16
CA GLY A 197 -6.56 2.05 4.41
C GLY A 197 -6.84 3.36 3.66
N VAL A 198 -7.29 3.27 2.41
CA VAL A 198 -7.73 4.44 1.63
C VAL A 198 -8.77 5.26 2.41
N PHE A 199 -9.80 4.61 2.95
CA PHE A 199 -10.85 5.28 3.70
C PHE A 199 -10.38 5.75 5.08
N ALA A 200 -9.37 5.12 5.69
CA ALA A 200 -8.72 5.63 6.90
C ALA A 200 -8.01 6.96 6.63
N VAL A 201 -7.28 7.08 5.51
CA VAL A 201 -6.63 8.33 5.07
C VAL A 201 -7.66 9.41 4.81
N LEU A 202 -8.74 9.11 4.09
CA LEU A 202 -9.82 10.07 3.81
C LEU A 202 -10.50 10.55 5.10
N GLU A 203 -10.77 9.65 6.04
CA GLU A 203 -11.35 10.01 7.35
C GLU A 203 -10.40 10.89 8.18
N CYS A 204 -9.09 10.60 8.17
CA CYS A 204 -8.09 11.47 8.78
C CYS A 204 -8.07 12.86 8.13
N ALA A 205 -8.04 12.92 6.79
CA ALA A 205 -8.01 14.17 6.03
C ALA A 205 -9.22 15.06 6.34
N ARG A 206 -10.41 14.46 6.38
CA ARG A 206 -11.67 15.11 6.75
C ARG A 206 -11.65 15.66 8.19
N ARG A 207 -11.19 14.86 9.17
CA ARG A 207 -11.16 15.25 10.59
C ARG A 207 -10.07 16.27 10.93
N LEU A 208 -9.00 16.30 10.14
CA LEU A 208 -7.88 17.23 10.31
C LEU A 208 -8.08 18.51 9.49
N LYS A 209 -9.22 18.71 8.82
CA LYS A 209 -9.42 19.84 7.92
C LYS A 209 -9.23 21.23 8.53
N SER A 210 -9.52 21.35 9.81
CA SER A 210 -9.36 22.58 10.59
C SER A 210 -8.00 22.70 11.30
N ALA A 211 -7.10 21.71 11.15
CA ALA A 211 -5.77 21.80 11.74
C ALA A 211 -4.93 22.82 10.95
N SER A 212 -4.54 23.91 11.60
CA SER A 212 -3.78 25.01 11.00
C SER A 212 -2.28 24.96 11.32
N ASN A 213 -1.87 24.09 12.24
CA ASN A 213 -0.55 23.98 12.84
C ASN A 213 0.26 22.77 12.37
N VAL A 214 -0.30 21.94 11.49
CA VAL A 214 0.35 20.75 10.93
C VAL A 214 0.11 20.69 9.43
N ASN A 215 1.15 20.40 8.65
CA ASN A 215 0.99 20.09 7.24
C ASN A 215 0.44 18.66 7.10
N VAL A 216 -0.75 18.52 6.52
CA VAL A 216 -1.38 17.21 6.31
C VAL A 216 -1.31 16.87 4.82
N VAL A 217 -0.63 15.77 4.50
CA VAL A 217 -0.44 15.30 3.11
C VAL A 217 -1.02 13.89 2.97
N PRO A 218 -2.30 13.74 2.61
CA PRO A 218 -2.84 12.44 2.22
C PRO A 218 -2.21 11.97 0.89
N VAL A 219 -1.75 10.72 0.84
CA VAL A 219 -1.11 10.10 -0.31
C VAL A 219 -1.68 8.71 -0.52
N PHE A 220 -2.13 8.46 -1.74
CA PHE A 220 -2.65 7.17 -2.20
C PHE A 220 -1.66 6.58 -3.21
N PHE A 221 -0.91 5.56 -2.81
CA PHE A 221 0.08 4.90 -3.67
C PHE A 221 -0.60 3.93 -4.64
N ASN A 222 -0.02 3.77 -5.81
CA ASN A 222 -0.41 2.73 -6.77
C ASN A 222 0.75 1.75 -6.93
N TYR A 223 0.49 0.57 -7.51
CA TYR A 223 1.50 -0.46 -7.73
C TYR A 223 2.19 -0.93 -6.44
N GLU A 224 1.48 -0.94 -5.30
CA GLU A 224 1.99 -1.54 -4.07
C GLU A 224 2.21 -3.03 -4.29
N GLU A 225 1.18 -3.67 -4.83
CA GLU A 225 1.06 -5.13 -4.99
C GLU A 225 2.04 -5.69 -6.03
N GLU A 226 2.50 -4.83 -6.93
CA GLU A 226 3.43 -5.18 -8.00
C GLU A 226 4.89 -4.86 -7.65
N GLY A 227 5.16 -4.32 -6.45
CA GLY A 227 6.51 -4.06 -5.97
C GLY A 227 6.74 -2.67 -5.38
N LEU A 228 5.73 -2.07 -4.72
CA LEU A 228 5.84 -0.79 -4.01
C LEU A 228 6.31 0.38 -4.91
N PHE A 229 5.97 0.33 -6.20
CA PHE A 229 6.52 1.27 -7.17
C PHE A 229 6.01 2.70 -6.96
N GLY A 230 4.76 2.86 -6.50
CA GLY A 230 4.18 4.17 -6.21
C GLY A 230 4.89 4.88 -5.06
N SER A 231 5.06 4.21 -3.92
CA SER A 231 5.78 4.77 -2.78
C SER A 231 7.25 4.99 -3.07
N PHE A 232 7.90 4.12 -3.85
CA PHE A 232 9.26 4.36 -4.31
C PHE A 232 9.37 5.61 -5.21
N ALA A 233 8.48 5.77 -6.19
CA ALA A 233 8.47 6.93 -7.07
C ALA A 233 8.22 8.23 -6.30
N PHE A 234 7.24 8.21 -5.39
CA PHE A 234 6.88 9.35 -4.56
C PHE A 234 8.04 9.78 -3.67
N THR A 235 8.65 8.83 -2.95
CA THR A 235 9.80 9.11 -2.09
C THR A 235 10.96 9.68 -2.89
N ARG A 236 11.34 9.04 -4.00
CA ARG A 236 12.41 9.55 -4.89
C ARG A 236 12.16 10.97 -5.38
N ARG A 237 10.90 11.32 -5.67
CA ARG A 237 10.53 12.62 -6.25
C ARG A 237 10.44 13.74 -5.22
N PHE A 238 9.95 13.46 -4.02
CA PHE A 238 9.53 14.50 -3.08
C PHE A 238 10.30 14.50 -1.76
N VAL A 239 10.55 13.34 -1.14
CA VAL A 239 11.09 13.25 0.23
C VAL A 239 12.46 12.55 0.32
N GLY A 240 13.00 12.01 -0.76
CA GLY A 240 14.33 11.39 -0.75
C GLY A 240 15.45 12.42 -0.58
N LYS A 241 16.69 11.95 -0.41
CA LYS A 241 17.90 12.83 -0.33
C LYS A 241 18.03 13.83 -1.50
N ARG A 242 17.47 13.48 -2.66
CA ARG A 242 17.43 14.30 -3.89
C ARG A 242 16.01 14.69 -4.29
N GLY A 243 15.06 14.56 -3.36
CA GLY A 243 13.67 14.97 -3.56
C GLY A 243 13.57 16.48 -3.76
N ARG A 244 12.54 16.93 -4.49
CA ARG A 244 12.34 18.35 -4.79
C ARG A 244 11.42 19.07 -3.79
N GLY A 245 11.08 18.41 -2.68
CA GLY A 245 10.03 18.85 -1.75
C GLY A 245 8.63 18.59 -2.30
N ILE A 246 7.66 18.44 -1.40
CA ILE A 246 6.24 18.39 -1.75
C ILE A 246 5.80 19.83 -2.10
N PRO A 247 5.10 20.06 -3.23
CA PRO A 247 4.68 21.40 -3.63
C PRO A 247 3.96 22.13 -2.50
N GLY A 248 4.37 23.36 -2.19
CA GLY A 248 3.72 24.20 -1.17
C GLY A 248 3.96 23.78 0.29
N VAL A 249 4.77 22.75 0.55
CA VAL A 249 5.10 22.32 1.92
C VAL A 249 6.61 22.39 2.13
N ASN A 250 7.04 23.19 3.11
CA ASN A 250 8.42 23.16 3.59
C ASN A 250 8.58 21.98 4.56
N ILE A 251 9.38 20.98 4.17
CA ILE A 251 9.49 19.74 4.93
C ILE A 251 10.80 19.71 5.73
N ASP A 252 10.67 19.68 7.05
CA ASP A 252 11.75 19.29 7.96
C ASP A 252 11.71 17.77 8.18
N PRO A 253 12.71 17.00 7.73
CA PRO A 253 12.71 15.55 7.89
C PRO A 253 12.68 15.08 9.35
N SER A 254 13.16 15.90 10.30
CA SER A 254 13.15 15.56 11.73
C SER A 254 11.75 15.67 12.37
N LYS A 255 10.91 16.51 11.78
CA LYS A 255 9.51 16.79 12.15
C LYS A 255 8.51 16.24 11.11
N CYS A 256 8.92 15.26 10.31
CA CYS A 256 8.05 14.59 9.34
C CYS A 256 7.78 13.14 9.69
N PHE A 257 6.50 12.80 9.69
CA PHE A 257 5.97 11.50 10.07
C PHE A 257 5.15 10.90 8.91
N MET A 258 5.49 9.71 8.47
CA MET A 258 4.72 8.95 7.50
C MET A 258 3.95 7.84 8.23
N ILE A 259 2.62 7.86 8.11
CA ILE A 259 1.73 6.91 8.75
C ILE A 259 0.93 6.23 7.64
N ASN A 260 1.22 4.96 7.41
CA ASN A 260 0.55 4.12 6.43
C ASN A 260 -0.59 3.32 7.06
N PHE A 261 -1.62 3.02 6.27
CA PHE A 261 -2.72 2.15 6.66
C PHE A 261 -2.87 1.04 5.62
N ASP A 262 -2.86 -0.20 6.07
CA ASP A 262 -2.90 -1.37 5.20
C ASP A 262 -3.60 -2.53 5.93
N CYS A 263 -4.72 -3.01 5.36
CA CYS A 263 -5.59 -4.02 5.98
C CYS A 263 -6.11 -3.61 7.37
N VAL A 264 -6.80 -2.47 7.47
CA VAL A 264 -7.28 -1.90 8.75
C VAL A 264 -8.78 -2.07 8.99
N GLY A 265 -9.50 -2.67 8.04
CA GLY A 265 -10.95 -2.81 8.06
C GLY A 265 -11.46 -4.09 8.71
N ARG A 266 -10.59 -5.06 9.03
CA ARG A 266 -10.98 -6.37 9.57
C ARG A 266 -10.07 -6.85 10.69
N GLY A 267 -10.61 -7.71 11.56
CA GLY A 267 -9.88 -8.30 12.69
C GLY A 267 -9.97 -7.46 13.97
N LYS A 268 -9.67 -8.07 15.12
CA LYS A 268 -9.88 -7.43 16.43
C LYS A 268 -8.70 -6.59 16.95
N LYS A 269 -7.46 -6.96 16.63
CA LYS A 269 -6.26 -6.33 17.19
C LYS A 269 -5.62 -5.38 16.20
N ILE A 270 -5.15 -4.24 16.69
CA ILE A 270 -4.45 -3.23 15.90
C ILE A 270 -2.95 -3.38 16.12
N TYR A 271 -2.20 -3.43 15.03
CA TYR A 271 -0.76 -3.58 14.99
C TYR A 271 -0.11 -2.37 14.35
N ILE A 272 1.06 -1.99 14.86
CA ILE A 272 1.95 -1.01 14.27
C ILE A 272 3.30 -1.67 13.96
N SER A 273 3.81 -1.48 12.76
CA SER A 273 5.18 -1.85 12.37
C SER A 273 5.94 -0.66 11.79
N GLY A 274 7.23 -0.52 12.11
CA GLY A 274 8.08 0.56 11.60
C GLY A 274 8.91 1.26 12.68
N ASP A 275 9.07 2.57 12.56
CA ASP A 275 9.91 3.39 13.45
C ASP A 275 9.43 3.32 14.91
N LYS A 276 10.32 2.85 15.79
CA LYS A 276 10.00 2.63 17.22
C LYS A 276 9.73 3.95 17.96
N GLY A 277 10.37 5.05 17.56
CA GLY A 277 10.20 6.35 18.20
C GLY A 277 8.81 6.92 17.94
N LEU A 278 8.41 6.96 16.66
CA LEU A 278 7.07 7.36 16.25
C LEU A 278 6.01 6.41 16.80
N ALA A 279 6.25 5.09 16.76
CA ALA A 279 5.31 4.14 17.31
C ALA A 279 5.09 4.37 18.82
N LYS A 280 6.14 4.67 19.59
CA LYS A 280 6.00 5.05 21.00
C LYS A 280 5.12 6.29 21.17
N MET A 281 5.35 7.36 20.39
CA MET A 281 4.54 8.58 20.45
C MET A 281 3.05 8.29 20.20
N ILE A 282 2.73 7.42 19.23
CA ILE A 282 1.36 7.01 18.95
C ILE A 282 0.79 6.16 20.09
N LEU A 283 1.55 5.18 20.60
CA LEU A 283 1.11 4.30 21.69
C LEU A 283 0.87 5.05 23.01
N ASP A 284 1.53 6.20 23.21
CA ASP A 284 1.33 7.05 24.39
C ASP A 284 0.00 7.85 24.32
N THR A 285 -0.68 7.91 23.16
CA THR A 285 -2.01 8.53 23.04
C THR A 285 -3.08 7.78 23.85
N SER A 286 -4.15 8.47 24.23
CA SER A 286 -5.25 7.87 25.00
C SER A 286 -6.03 6.87 24.15
N ALA A 287 -6.34 7.20 22.89
CA ALA A 287 -7.02 6.31 21.96
C ALA A 287 -6.24 5.01 21.71
N ALA A 288 -4.92 5.09 21.52
CA ALA A 288 -4.11 3.89 21.27
C ALA A 288 -4.11 2.94 22.49
N ARG A 289 -4.09 3.50 23.71
CA ARG A 289 -4.16 2.73 24.95
C ARG A 289 -5.53 2.08 25.15
N GLU A 290 -6.61 2.83 24.91
CA GLU A 290 -7.98 2.32 25.04
C GLU A 290 -8.28 1.21 24.03
N LEU A 291 -7.84 1.38 22.78
CA LEU A 291 -8.04 0.41 21.70
C LEU A 291 -7.02 -0.75 21.73
N GLY A 292 -6.08 -0.75 22.68
CA GLY A 292 -5.12 -1.85 22.87
C GLY A 292 -4.17 -2.05 21.69
N VAL A 293 -3.69 -0.96 21.08
CA VAL A 293 -2.75 -1.00 19.97
C VAL A 293 -1.43 -1.61 20.41
N SER A 294 -0.82 -2.45 19.57
CA SER A 294 0.41 -3.17 19.91
C SER A 294 1.45 -3.10 18.79
N LEU A 295 2.73 -3.24 19.16
CA LEU A 295 3.82 -3.34 18.19
C LEU A 295 3.86 -4.74 17.58
N THR A 296 4.19 -4.80 16.29
CA THR A 296 4.60 -6.04 15.61
C THR A 296 6.01 -5.87 15.04
N SER A 297 6.77 -6.97 14.99
CA SER A 297 8.18 -6.96 14.56
C SER A 297 8.35 -6.58 13.09
N SER A 298 7.38 -6.95 12.25
CA SER A 298 7.37 -6.69 10.82
C SER A 298 5.94 -6.64 10.33
N TYR A 299 5.70 -5.82 9.31
CA TYR A 299 4.55 -5.82 8.41
C TYR A 299 5.01 -5.05 7.17
N PRO A 300 5.26 -5.68 6.01
CA PRO A 300 5.78 -4.97 4.84
C PRO A 300 4.66 -4.20 4.12
N SER A 301 4.90 -2.93 3.79
CA SER A 301 3.99 -2.07 3.02
C SER A 301 4.73 -0.79 2.58
N ASP A 302 4.04 0.20 2.01
CA ASP A 302 4.62 1.41 1.41
C ASP A 302 5.56 2.24 2.31
N HIS A 303 5.33 2.24 3.62
CA HIS A 303 6.19 2.91 4.59
C HIS A 303 7.67 2.46 4.54
N LEU A 304 7.98 1.28 3.97
CA LEU A 304 9.34 0.77 3.84
C LEU A 304 10.25 1.65 2.98
N PHE A 305 9.71 2.42 2.04
CA PHE A 305 10.50 3.37 1.24
C PHE A 305 10.82 4.68 1.97
N PHE A 306 10.22 4.91 3.13
CA PHE A 306 10.43 6.07 3.99
C PHE A 306 11.44 5.72 5.10
N GLY A 307 12.71 5.59 4.72
CA GLY A 307 13.81 5.33 5.66
C GLY A 307 14.36 6.62 6.31
N LYS A 308 15.38 6.48 7.17
CA LYS A 308 16.03 7.64 7.82
C LYS A 308 16.43 8.73 6.80
N PRO A 309 16.25 10.03 7.12
CA PRO A 309 15.88 10.59 8.42
C PRO A 309 14.38 10.57 8.76
N TRP A 310 13.53 10.12 7.84
CA TRP A 310 12.07 10.06 8.01
C TRP A 310 11.66 9.03 9.05
N LYS A 311 10.59 9.33 9.79
CA LYS A 311 9.95 8.38 10.72
C LYS A 311 8.70 7.83 10.05
N ALA A 312 8.67 6.52 9.81
CA ALA A 312 7.59 5.88 9.09
C ALA A 312 7.10 4.61 9.76
N LEU A 313 5.79 4.37 9.71
CA LEU A 313 5.16 3.14 10.20
C LEU A 313 3.92 2.79 9.40
N SER A 314 3.44 1.57 9.54
CA SER A 314 2.16 1.10 9.01
C SER A 314 1.29 0.53 10.11
N PHE A 315 0.00 0.86 10.06
CA PHE A 315 -1.06 0.18 10.76
C PHE A 315 -1.53 -1.03 9.97
N ALA A 316 -1.87 -2.09 10.69
CA ALA A 316 -2.61 -3.24 10.19
C ALA A 316 -3.53 -3.80 11.26
N ARG A 317 -4.58 -4.52 10.87
CA ARG A 317 -5.55 -5.10 11.79
C ARG A 317 -5.75 -6.59 11.51
N ALA A 318 -5.76 -7.41 12.56
CA ALA A 318 -5.93 -8.86 12.45
C ALA A 318 -6.46 -9.45 13.77
N ASP A 319 -7.11 -10.61 13.73
CA ASP A 319 -7.59 -11.27 14.97
C ASP A 319 -6.47 -11.75 15.91
N ARG A 320 -5.31 -12.08 15.32
CA ARG A 320 -4.12 -12.66 15.96
C ARG A 320 -2.90 -12.15 15.19
N CYS A 321 -1.87 -12.99 15.02
CA CYS A 321 -0.71 -12.64 14.21
C CYS A 321 -1.10 -12.45 12.74
N TRP A 322 -0.76 -11.30 12.16
CA TRP A 322 -1.06 -10.97 10.77
C TRP A 322 -0.46 -11.97 9.77
N MET A 323 0.72 -12.53 10.04
CA MET A 323 1.41 -13.48 9.14
C MET A 323 0.62 -14.76 8.87
N VAL A 324 -0.24 -15.17 9.83
CA VAL A 324 -1.09 -16.36 9.74
C VAL A 324 -2.56 -16.02 9.50
N ASN A 325 -2.93 -14.75 9.64
CA ASN A 325 -4.25 -14.21 9.38
C ASN A 325 -4.28 -13.53 7.99
N LEU A 326 -5.30 -12.71 7.73
CA LEU A 326 -5.45 -11.99 6.46
C LEU A 326 -5.58 -12.92 5.24
N SER A 327 -6.16 -14.11 5.41
CA SER A 327 -6.22 -15.10 4.34
C SER A 327 -7.08 -14.74 3.13
N TRP A 328 -7.81 -13.62 3.21
CA TRP A 328 -8.62 -13.08 2.14
C TRP A 328 -7.85 -12.13 1.23
N ILE A 329 -6.71 -11.58 1.67
CA ILE A 329 -5.93 -10.64 0.85
C ILE A 329 -5.51 -11.32 -0.45
N HIS A 330 -5.28 -10.50 -1.48
CA HIS A 330 -4.92 -10.99 -2.82
C HIS A 330 -5.92 -11.99 -3.42
N SER A 331 -7.17 -11.98 -2.97
CA SER A 331 -8.18 -12.96 -3.39
C SER A 331 -9.54 -12.31 -3.67
N ARG A 332 -10.39 -13.04 -4.40
CA ARG A 332 -11.79 -12.62 -4.66
C ARG A 332 -12.64 -12.59 -3.40
N ALA A 333 -12.16 -13.13 -2.28
CA ALA A 333 -12.87 -13.17 -1.02
C ALA A 333 -12.71 -11.87 -0.20
N ASP A 334 -11.84 -10.95 -0.64
CA ASP A 334 -11.69 -9.62 -0.05
C ASP A 334 -12.78 -8.66 -0.55
N VAL A 335 -13.97 -8.81 0.03
CA VAL A 335 -15.22 -8.17 -0.39
C VAL A 335 -15.70 -7.17 0.67
N PRO A 336 -16.39 -6.08 0.26
CA PRO A 336 -16.73 -4.99 1.15
C PRO A 336 -17.68 -5.37 2.29
N GLU A 337 -18.52 -6.39 2.11
CA GLU A 337 -19.47 -6.86 3.13
C GLU A 337 -18.79 -7.46 4.36
N LYS A 338 -17.49 -7.79 4.26
CA LYS A 338 -16.70 -8.33 5.37
C LYS A 338 -15.89 -7.26 6.11
N VAL A 339 -15.87 -6.03 5.60
CA VAL A 339 -15.16 -4.90 6.21
C VAL A 339 -16.06 -4.20 7.23
N THR A 340 -15.49 -3.84 8.38
CA THR A 340 -16.18 -3.08 9.42
C THR A 340 -15.71 -1.63 9.38
N LEU A 341 -16.56 -0.70 8.92
CA LEU A 341 -16.18 0.71 8.77
C LEU A 341 -15.85 1.40 10.10
N ASN A 342 -16.42 0.94 11.22
CA ASN A 342 -16.03 1.44 12.53
C ASN A 342 -14.54 1.14 12.84
N TYR A 343 -13.99 0.03 12.33
CA TYR A 343 -12.58 -0.29 12.52
C TYR A 343 -11.66 0.69 11.80
N ILE A 344 -12.07 1.17 10.63
CA ILE A 344 -11.39 2.24 9.89
C ILE A 344 -11.41 3.53 10.71
N ARG A 345 -12.57 3.89 11.27
CA ARG A 345 -12.74 5.10 12.10
C ARG A 345 -11.89 5.07 13.37
N GLU A 346 -11.80 3.91 14.03
CA GLU A 346 -10.96 3.71 15.23
C GLU A 346 -9.48 4.00 14.94
N VAL A 347 -8.94 3.43 13.85
CA VAL A 347 -7.53 3.64 13.47
C VAL A 347 -7.28 5.09 13.02
N ALA A 348 -8.22 5.69 12.29
CA ALA A 348 -8.16 7.10 11.94
C ALA A 348 -8.18 8.01 13.19
N PHE A 349 -9.00 7.67 14.20
CA PHE A 349 -9.09 8.44 15.43
C PHE A 349 -7.78 8.47 16.22
N ILE A 350 -7.09 7.32 16.34
CA ILE A 350 -5.76 7.24 16.96
C ILE A 350 -4.80 8.21 16.29
N VAL A 351 -4.77 8.23 14.96
CA VAL A 351 -3.86 9.08 14.20
C VAL A 351 -4.26 10.55 14.32
N VAL A 352 -5.56 10.89 14.28
CA VAL A 352 -6.03 12.26 14.48
C VAL A 352 -5.63 12.80 15.85
N GLU A 353 -5.73 12.01 16.92
CA GLU A 353 -5.27 12.40 18.26
C GLU A 353 -3.76 12.67 18.25
N PHE A 354 -2.96 11.76 17.69
CA PHE A 354 -1.51 11.94 17.54
C PHE A 354 -1.17 13.22 16.76
N VAL A 355 -1.79 13.44 15.60
CA VAL A 355 -1.53 14.63 14.76
C VAL A 355 -1.86 15.91 15.50
N ARG A 356 -2.96 15.95 16.27
CA ARG A 356 -3.30 17.11 17.09
C ARG A 356 -2.28 17.33 18.21
N SER A 357 -1.73 16.27 18.80
CA SER A 357 -0.74 16.39 19.88
C SER A 357 0.59 17.00 19.44
N ILE A 358 1.02 16.79 18.19
CA ILE A 358 2.30 17.32 17.68
C ILE A 358 2.17 18.74 17.10
N GLY A 359 0.95 19.22 16.84
CA GLY A 359 0.72 20.58 16.36
C GLY A 359 0.67 21.62 17.47
N ILE A 360 0.52 21.20 18.73
CA ILE A 360 0.42 22.10 19.90
C ILE A 360 1.74 22.84 20.14
#